data_AF-A0A8T7CVV6-F1
#
_entry.id   AF-A0A8T7CVV6-F1
#
_cell.length_a   1.000
_cell.length_b   1.000
_cell.length_c   1.000
_cell.angle_alpha   90.00
_cell.angle_beta   90.00
_cell.angle_gamma   90.00
#
_symmetry.space_group_name_H-M   'P 1'
#
loop_
_entity.id
_entity.type
_entity.pdbx_description
1 polymer ?
#
loop_
_entity_poly.entity_id
_entity_poly.type
_entity_poly.pdbx_seq_one_letter_code
_entity_poly.pdbx_strand_id
1 'polypeptide(L)'
;MKNKVLLCSDLDRTLLPNGPQEESVQARPLLHRLAARPEVTLVYVSGRHKALLLDAIHDYDMPVPDYAIGDVGTTIYHISDNDWHMWPAWHTEIAP
;
A
#
# COMPACT_ATOMS: atom_id res chain seq x y z
N MET A 1 -4.85 -10.56 24.21
CA MET A 1 -4.81 -9.42 23.27
C MET A 1 -4.17 -9.92 21.98
N LYS A 2 -4.76 -9.65 20.81
CA LYS A 2 -4.07 -9.92 19.55
C LYS A 2 -2.96 -8.88 19.36
N ASN A 3 -1.74 -9.30 19.02
CA ASN A 3 -0.67 -8.36 18.68
C ASN A 3 -1.04 -7.67 17.36
N LYS A 4 -1.07 -6.34 17.36
CA LYS A 4 -1.24 -5.55 16.12
C LYS A 4 0.03 -5.68 15.27
N VAL A 5 -0.15 -5.84 13.97
CA VAL A 5 0.93 -5.97 12.99
C VAL A 5 0.79 -4.82 11.98
N LEU A 6 1.87 -4.05 11.81
CA LEU A 6 1.99 -3.08 10.73
C LEU A 6 2.81 -3.72 9.61
N LEU A 7 2.19 -3.98 8.46
CA LEU A 7 2.85 -4.56 7.30
C LEU A 7 3.11 -3.47 6.26
N CYS A 8 4.35 -2.98 6.23
CA CYS A 8 4.81 -2.05 5.20
C CYS A 8 5.46 -2.84 4.06
N SER A 9 5.01 -2.62 2.83
CA SER A 9 5.59 -3.28 1.65
C SER A 9 5.82 -2.29 0.53
N ASP A 10 6.95 -2.45 -0.16
CA ASP A 10 7.13 -1.92 -1.50
C ASP A 10 6.19 -2.64 -2.50
N LEU A 11 5.99 -2.02 -3.67
CA LEU A 11 5.12 -2.51 -4.74
C LEU A 11 5.93 -3.03 -5.92
N ASP A 12 6.64 -2.16 -6.62
CA ASP A 12 7.25 -2.45 -7.92
C ASP A 12 8.37 -3.50 -7.80
N ARG A 13 8.20 -4.64 -8.47
CA ARG A 13 9.08 -5.81 -8.36
C ARG A 13 9.19 -6.39 -6.94
N THR A 14 8.20 -6.09 -6.08
CA THR A 14 8.04 -6.67 -4.74
C THR A 14 6.72 -7.42 -4.64
N LEU A 15 5.58 -6.71 -4.67
CA LEU A 15 4.24 -7.31 -4.74
C LEU A 15 3.65 -7.28 -6.15
N LEU A 16 4.12 -6.36 -6.99
CA LEU A 16 3.71 -6.25 -8.38
C LEU A 16 4.61 -7.14 -9.25
N PRO A 17 4.05 -8.07 -10.04
CA PRO A 17 4.80 -8.87 -11.00
C PRO A 17 5.06 -8.06 -12.29
N ASN A 18 5.58 -6.85 -12.14
CA ASN A 18 5.93 -5.96 -13.25
C ASN A 18 7.42 -6.00 -13.61
N GLY A 19 8.10 -7.06 -13.18
CA GLY A 19 9.44 -7.45 -13.62
C GLY A 19 9.41 -8.60 -14.62
N PRO A 20 10.56 -9.15 -15.00
CA PRO A 20 10.65 -10.29 -15.91
C PRO A 20 10.21 -11.63 -15.27
N GLN A 21 10.05 -11.68 -13.94
CA GLN A 21 9.62 -12.88 -13.23
C GLN A 21 8.09 -12.95 -13.16
N GLU A 22 7.55 -14.16 -13.36
CA GLU A 22 6.13 -14.43 -13.16
C GLU A 22 5.74 -14.32 -11.69
N GLU A 23 4.47 -13.96 -11.43
CA GLU A 23 3.92 -14.00 -10.09
C GLU A 23 3.83 -15.44 -9.57
N SER A 24 4.19 -15.65 -8.31
CA SER A 24 3.90 -16.94 -7.67
C SER A 24 2.39 -17.16 -7.59
N VAL A 25 1.90 -18.32 -8.04
CA VAL A 25 0.47 -18.67 -8.11
C VAL A 25 -0.33 -18.34 -6.84
N GLN A 26 0.30 -18.43 -5.67
CA GLN A 26 -0.36 -18.17 -4.38
C GLN A 26 -0.17 -16.75 -3.84
N ALA A 27 0.63 -15.90 -4.46
CA ALA A 27 0.97 -14.57 -3.93
C ALA A 27 -0.29 -13.71 -3.74
N ARG A 28 -1.09 -13.55 -4.81
CA ARG A 28 -2.33 -12.75 -4.81
C ARG A 28 -3.35 -13.24 -3.78
N PRO A 29 -3.76 -14.53 -3.76
CA PRO A 29 -4.71 -15.02 -2.76
C PRO A 29 -4.19 -14.93 -1.32
N LEU A 30 -2.89 -15.15 -1.08
CA LEU A 30 -2.32 -15.07 0.26
C LEU A 30 -2.25 -13.63 0.75
N LEU A 31 -1.93 -12.67 -0.12
CA LEU A 31 -1.90 -11.25 0.21
C LEU A 31 -3.30 -10.76 0.62
N HIS A 32 -4.34 -11.10 -0.16
CA HIS A 32 -5.73 -10.79 0.19
C HIS A 32 -6.13 -11.39 1.54
N ARG A 33 -5.81 -12.66 1.78
CA ARG A 33 -6.08 -13.33 3.07
C ARG A 33 -5.34 -12.68 4.24
N LEU A 34 -4.13 -12.20 4.02
CA LEU A 34 -3.32 -11.53 5.04
C LEU A 34 -3.90 -10.15 5.36
N ALA A 35 -4.23 -9.37 4.32
CA ALA A 35 -4.81 -8.03 4.44
C ALA A 35 -6.19 -8.03 5.10
N ALA A 36 -6.99 -9.09 4.90
CA ALA A 36 -8.31 -9.22 5.53
C ALA A 36 -8.26 -9.53 7.04
N ARG A 37 -7.08 -9.73 7.64
CA ARG A 37 -6.97 -10.02 9.08
C ARG A 37 -7.10 -8.73 9.89
N PRO A 38 -7.99 -8.69 10.91
CA PRO A 38 -8.26 -7.46 11.67
C PRO A 38 -7.09 -6.99 12.52
N GLU A 39 -6.09 -7.84 12.75
CA GLU A 39 -4.85 -7.47 13.44
C GLU A 39 -3.78 -6.86 12.52
N VAL A 40 -3.96 -6.88 11.20
CA VAL A 40 -3.02 -6.37 10.21
C VAL A 40 -3.45 -4.98 9.77
N THR A 41 -2.51 -4.04 9.78
CA THR A 41 -2.62 -2.76 9.08
C THR A 41 -1.68 -2.82 7.88
N LEU A 42 -2.23 -2.79 6.67
CA LEU A 42 -1.48 -2.87 5.42
C LEU A 42 -1.07 -1.48 4.97
N VAL A 43 0.21 -1.32 4.65
CA VAL A 43 0.79 -0.07 4.15
C VAL A 43 1.58 -0.32 2.88
N TYR A 44 1.25 0.40 1.82
CA TYR A 44 2.10 0.45 0.62
C TYR A 44 3.10 1.58 0.72
N VAL A 45 4.37 1.29 0.44
CA VAL A 45 5.48 2.24 0.48
C VAL A 45 6.11 2.28 -0.90
N SER A 46 5.77 3.28 -1.70
CA SER A 46 6.09 3.28 -3.13
C SER A 46 6.63 4.62 -3.60
N GLY A 47 7.44 4.57 -4.66
CA GLY A 47 7.81 5.76 -5.44
C GLY A 47 6.66 6.31 -6.30
N ARG A 48 5.57 5.55 -6.45
CA ARG A 48 4.39 5.96 -7.22
C ARG A 48 3.68 7.14 -6.54
N HIS A 49 3.19 8.06 -7.37
CA HIS A 49 2.24 9.08 -6.93
C HIS A 49 0.82 8.48 -6.85
N LYS A 50 -0.14 9.21 -6.25
CA LYS A 50 -1.50 8.73 -5.96
C LYS A 50 -2.19 8.05 -7.15
N ALA A 51 -2.16 8.64 -8.35
CA ALA A 51 -2.83 8.05 -9.52
C ALA A 51 -2.25 6.67 -9.87
N LEU A 52 -0.92 6.55 -9.95
CA LEU A 52 -0.27 5.27 -10.23
C LEU A 52 -0.43 4.22 -9.12
N LEU A 53 -0.67 4.64 -7.88
CA LEU A 53 -1.06 3.74 -6.78
C LEU A 53 -2.46 3.18 -7.00
N LEU A 54 -3.42 4.04 -7.35
CA LEU A 54 -4.79 3.62 -7.66
C LEU A 54 -4.83 2.69 -8.88
N ASP A 55 -4.08 3.03 -9.94
CA ASP A 55 -3.94 2.18 -11.12
C ASP A 55 -3.33 0.82 -10.74
N ALA A 56 -2.28 0.79 -9.91
CA ALA A 56 -1.69 -0.47 -9.45
C ALA A 56 -2.69 -1.33 -8.65
N ILE A 57 -3.50 -0.70 -7.81
CA ILE A 57 -4.49 -1.41 -7.01
C ILE A 57 -5.53 -2.06 -7.91
N HIS A 58 -6.01 -1.33 -8.90
CA HIS A 58 -6.97 -1.81 -9.87
C HIS A 58 -6.37 -2.88 -10.81
N ASP A 59 -5.26 -2.58 -11.47
CA ASP A 59 -4.71 -3.39 -12.57
C ASP A 59 -4.15 -4.73 -12.09
N TYR A 60 -3.65 -4.78 -10.85
CA TYR A 60 -3.06 -5.99 -10.26
C TYR A 60 -3.97 -6.65 -9.21
N ASP A 61 -5.22 -6.22 -9.05
CA ASP A 61 -6.13 -6.72 -8.02
C ASP A 61 -5.46 -6.70 -6.62
N MET A 62 -4.85 -5.59 -6.26
CA MET A 62 -4.26 -5.46 -4.92
C MET A 62 -5.37 -5.19 -3.88
N PRO A 63 -5.25 -5.70 -2.65
CA PRO A 63 -6.11 -5.23 -1.58
C PRO A 63 -5.90 -3.72 -1.36
N VAL A 64 -6.98 -3.00 -1.03
CA VAL A 64 -6.86 -1.60 -0.66
C VAL A 64 -6.09 -1.50 0.67
N PRO A 65 -5.00 -0.72 0.75
CA PRO A 65 -4.23 -0.60 1.98
C PRO A 65 -4.92 0.36 2.97
N ASP A 66 -4.59 0.27 4.25
CA ASP A 66 -5.04 1.24 5.26
C ASP A 66 -4.27 2.57 5.14
N TYR A 67 -3.00 2.49 4.73
CA TYR A 67 -2.16 3.65 4.45
C TYR A 67 -1.35 3.47 3.17
N ALA A 68 -1.00 4.57 2.53
CA ALA A 68 -0.06 4.57 1.42
C ALA A 68 0.93 5.69 1.57
N ILE A 69 2.21 5.37 1.45
CA ILE A 69 3.31 6.31 1.35
C ILE A 69 3.69 6.36 -0.12
N GLY A 70 3.50 7.54 -0.72
CA GLY A 70 3.76 7.79 -2.14
C GLY A 70 4.91 8.77 -2.33
N ASP A 71 5.20 9.08 -3.59
CA ASP A 71 6.12 10.15 -3.98
C ASP A 71 7.49 10.02 -3.28
N VAL A 72 7.99 8.78 -3.19
CA VAL A 72 9.27 8.42 -2.55
C VAL A 72 9.34 8.89 -1.08
N GLY A 73 8.23 8.85 -0.37
CA GLY A 73 8.16 9.19 1.06
C GLY A 73 7.66 10.61 1.35
N THR A 74 7.42 11.43 0.33
CA THR A 74 6.99 12.83 0.53
C THR A 74 5.48 12.98 0.73
N THR A 75 4.69 11.93 0.45
CA THR A 75 3.26 11.92 0.74
C THR A 75 2.88 10.70 1.58
N ILE A 76 1.99 10.92 2.55
CA ILE A 76 1.36 9.84 3.30
C ILE A 76 -0.15 10.04 3.20
N TYR A 77 -0.85 8.97 2.85
CA TYR A 77 -2.30 8.89 2.80
C TYR A 77 -2.79 7.92 3.86
N HIS A 78 -3.85 8.31 4.56
CA HIS A 78 -4.74 7.42 5.28
C HIS A 78 -5.94 7.12 4.37
N ILE A 79 -6.30 5.84 4.24
CA ILE A 79 -7.41 5.41 3.40
C ILE A 79 -8.55 4.97 4.32
N SER A 80 -9.70 5.64 4.20
CA SER A 80 -10.92 5.31 4.94
C SER A 80 -12.12 5.45 4.01
N ASP A 81 -13.06 4.51 4.04
CA ASP A 81 -14.25 4.52 3.18
C ASP A 81 -13.92 4.68 1.67
N ASN A 82 -12.78 4.11 1.26
CA ASN A 82 -12.23 4.20 -0.09
C ASN A 82 -11.75 5.61 -0.50
N ASP A 83 -11.78 6.57 0.42
CA ASP A 83 -11.25 7.91 0.26
C ASP A 83 -9.80 8.00 0.76
N TRP A 84 -8.98 8.71 -0.01
CA TRP A 84 -7.55 8.88 0.25
C TRP A 84 -7.29 10.26 0.84
N HIS A 85 -7.10 10.32 2.15
CA HIS A 85 -6.84 11.54 2.90
C HIS A 85 -5.34 11.73 3.11
N MET A 86 -4.79 12.81 2.57
CA MET A 86 -3.39 13.17 2.83
C MET A 86 -3.20 13.49 4.32
N TRP A 87 -2.11 13.02 4.91
CA TRP A 87 -1.77 13.28 6.30
C TRP A 87 -1.20 14.69 6.46
N PRO A 88 -1.95 15.65 7.05
CA PRO A 88 -1.54 17.05 7.04
C PRO A 88 -0.28 17.31 7.89
N ALA A 89 -0.18 16.66 9.05
CA ALA A 89 0.96 16.81 9.95
C ALA A 89 2.29 16.43 9.27
N TRP A 90 2.31 15.34 8.48
CA TRP A 90 3.52 14.97 7.72
C TRP A 90 3.85 15.99 6.65
N HIS A 91 2.85 16.44 5.89
CA HIS A 91 3.04 17.45 4.86
C HIS A 91 3.62 18.76 5.44
N THR A 92 3.16 19.17 6.63
CA THR A 92 3.70 20.33 7.34
C THR A 92 5.12 20.10 7.85
N GLU A 93 5.42 18.92 8.40
CA GLU A 93 6.75 18.59 8.95
C GLU A 93 7.86 18.69 7.90
N ILE A 94 7.59 18.27 6.66
CA ILE A 94 8.58 18.27 5.57
C ILE A 94 8.52 19.50 4.67
N ALA A 95 7.68 20.49 5.01
CA ALA A 95 7.57 21.71 4.23
C ALA A 95 8.90 22.50 4.25
N PRO A 96 9.21 23.29 3.20
CA PRO A 96 10.46 24.05 3.10
C PRO A 96 10.68 25.11 4.20
#